data_AF-A0A4R3J7H7-F1
#
_entry.id   AF-A0A4R3J7H7-F1
#
_cell.length_a   1.000
_cell.length_b   1.000
_cell.length_c   1.000
_cell.angle_alpha   90.00
_cell.angle_beta   90.00
_cell.angle_gamma   90.00
#
_symmetry.space_group_name_H-M   'P 1'
#
loop_
_entity.id
_entity.type
_entity.pdbx_description
1 polymer ?
#
loop_
_entity_poly.entity_id
_entity_poly.type
_entity_poly.pdbx_seq_one_letter_code
_entity_poly.pdbx_strand_id
1 'polypeptide(L)'
;MSEKWDAYVAEVKDAAPAPHNETEAYEQFSHWFTLFAFGAAIALCYFMAWKNLDGTLIDAARVSEVFPLAAGRIAFFEEQDKASQGAHTATLTAGLVILPTFLVMNGIGYWRTVVAPGHCRRVNRLTLHSVIPLLVVITIFFLIGFVEVPESSVPGRRGMSIILFWPVFPALGGGLLVLCAFSIFMALVGGLKFLFGLGGKTG
;
A
#
# COMPACT_ATOMS: atom_id res chain seq x y z
N MET A 1 -26.88 -15.95 -8.47
CA MET A 1 -26.56 -14.53 -8.73
C MET A 1 -27.24 -14.15 -10.03
N SER A 2 -27.83 -12.96 -10.11
CA SER A 2 -28.78 -12.55 -11.16
C SER A 2 -28.05 -12.07 -12.41
N GLU A 3 -28.53 -12.42 -13.59
CA GLU A 3 -28.04 -11.96 -14.91
C GLU A 3 -27.84 -10.43 -14.99
N LYS A 4 -28.67 -9.67 -14.24
CA LYS A 4 -28.56 -8.21 -14.13
C LYS A 4 -27.34 -7.75 -13.33
N TRP A 5 -26.89 -8.53 -12.36
CA TRP A 5 -25.67 -8.26 -11.60
C TRP A 5 -24.44 -8.47 -12.47
N ASP A 6 -24.40 -9.54 -13.26
CA ASP A 6 -23.26 -9.82 -14.13
C ASP A 6 -23.15 -8.78 -15.26
N ALA A 7 -24.29 -8.35 -15.82
CA ALA A 7 -24.35 -7.24 -16.78
C ALA A 7 -23.87 -5.91 -16.16
N TYR A 8 -24.30 -5.59 -14.94
CA TYR A 8 -23.85 -4.39 -14.22
C TYR A 8 -22.35 -4.44 -13.91
N VAL A 9 -21.82 -5.58 -13.46
CA VAL A 9 -20.38 -5.75 -13.21
C VAL A 9 -19.59 -5.61 -14.50
N ALA A 10 -20.06 -6.16 -15.62
CA ALA A 10 -19.43 -6.00 -16.93
C ALA A 10 -19.42 -4.51 -17.38
N GLU A 11 -20.54 -3.81 -17.21
CA GLU A 11 -20.66 -2.39 -17.55
C GLU A 11 -19.72 -1.52 -16.70
N VAL A 12 -19.60 -1.80 -15.40
CA VAL A 12 -18.65 -1.11 -14.50
C VAL A 12 -17.21 -1.43 -14.87
N LYS A 13 -16.90 -2.69 -15.22
CA LYS A 13 -15.57 -3.12 -15.67
C LYS A 13 -15.14 -2.43 -16.95
N ASP A 14 -16.05 -2.26 -17.91
CA ASP A 14 -15.78 -1.55 -19.17
C ASP A 14 -15.76 -0.02 -19.00
N ALA A 15 -16.60 0.54 -18.13
CA ALA A 15 -16.67 1.98 -17.92
C ALA A 15 -15.50 2.53 -17.10
N ALA A 16 -14.86 1.72 -16.26
CA ALA A 16 -13.71 2.12 -15.45
C ALA A 16 -12.68 0.98 -15.33
N PRO A 17 -11.93 0.67 -16.41
CA PRO A 17 -10.92 -0.38 -16.36
C PRO A 17 -9.79 0.06 -15.43
N ALA A 18 -9.88 -0.36 -14.16
CA ALA A 18 -8.73 -0.37 -13.29
C ALA A 18 -7.64 -1.21 -13.99
N PRO A 19 -6.36 -0.81 -13.93
CA PRO A 19 -5.27 -1.51 -14.60
C PRO A 19 -5.35 -3.04 -14.52
N HIS A 20 -5.78 -3.61 -13.37
CA HIS A 20 -5.97 -5.06 -13.19
C HIS A 20 -6.94 -5.75 -14.16
N ASN A 21 -7.85 -5.02 -14.83
CA ASN A 21 -8.91 -5.57 -15.68
C ASN A 21 -8.65 -5.35 -17.19
N GLU A 22 -7.47 -4.88 -17.58
CA GLU A 22 -7.23 -4.55 -19.00
C GLU A 22 -6.98 -5.77 -19.87
N THR A 23 -6.34 -6.80 -19.32
CA THR A 23 -6.17 -8.10 -19.96
C THR A 23 -6.34 -9.20 -18.92
N GLU A 24 -6.88 -10.35 -19.33
CA GLU A 24 -7.00 -11.53 -18.46
C GLU A 24 -5.64 -11.98 -17.92
N ALA A 25 -4.59 -11.88 -18.75
CA ALA A 25 -3.22 -12.18 -18.34
C ALA A 25 -2.73 -11.26 -17.21
N TYR A 26 -3.05 -9.96 -17.25
CA TYR A 26 -2.69 -9.05 -16.17
C TYR A 26 -3.56 -9.23 -14.93
N GLU A 27 -4.85 -9.57 -15.09
CA GLU A 27 -5.75 -9.89 -13.99
C GLU A 27 -5.23 -11.10 -13.19
N GLN A 28 -4.85 -12.17 -13.89
CA GLN A 28 -4.27 -13.37 -13.28
C GLN A 28 -2.93 -13.06 -12.58
N PHE A 29 -2.04 -12.32 -13.24
CA PHE A 29 -0.79 -11.85 -12.65
C PHE A 29 -1.06 -11.04 -11.37
N SER A 30 -1.94 -10.04 -11.45
CA SER A 30 -2.24 -9.12 -10.35
C SER A 30 -2.84 -9.86 -9.16
N HIS A 31 -3.74 -10.82 -9.37
CA HIS A 31 -4.31 -11.62 -8.28
C HIS A 31 -3.25 -12.38 -7.49
N TRP A 32 -2.40 -13.16 -8.17
CA TRP A 32 -1.40 -13.97 -7.47
C TRP A 32 -0.27 -13.11 -6.91
N PHE A 33 0.20 -12.12 -7.68
CA PHE A 33 1.25 -11.20 -7.25
C PHE A 33 0.83 -10.40 -6.03
N THR A 34 -0.42 -9.93 -5.97
CA THR A 34 -0.92 -9.17 -4.80
C THR A 34 -0.91 -10.03 -3.55
N LEU A 35 -1.42 -11.27 -3.61
CA LEU A 35 -1.38 -12.20 -2.48
C LEU A 35 0.05 -12.49 -2.01
N PHE A 36 0.96 -12.76 -2.96
CA PHE A 36 2.37 -12.95 -2.67
C PHE A 36 3.00 -11.71 -2.03
N ALA A 37 2.72 -10.52 -2.56
CA ALA A 37 3.23 -9.27 -2.05
C ALA A 37 2.75 -8.97 -0.63
N PHE A 38 1.49 -9.23 -0.30
CA PHE A 38 0.99 -9.15 1.08
C PHE A 38 1.77 -10.08 2.00
N GLY A 39 1.92 -11.36 1.63
CA GLY A 39 2.68 -12.33 2.43
C GLY A 39 4.14 -11.93 2.63
N ALA A 40 4.81 -11.53 1.55
CA ALA A 40 6.21 -11.12 1.59
C ALA A 40 6.43 -9.82 2.38
N ALA A 41 5.54 -8.83 2.23
CA ALA A 41 5.62 -7.57 2.97
C ALA A 41 5.41 -7.81 4.47
N ILE A 42 4.39 -8.57 4.85
CA ILE A 42 4.12 -8.93 6.25
C ILE A 42 5.32 -9.69 6.83
N ALA A 43 5.84 -10.69 6.11
CA ALA A 43 7.00 -11.46 6.55
C ALA A 43 8.25 -10.60 6.72
N LEU A 44 8.51 -9.68 5.79
CA LEU A 44 9.64 -8.75 5.88
C LEU A 44 9.50 -7.79 7.08
N CYS A 45 8.31 -7.21 7.28
CA CYS A 45 8.04 -6.35 8.43
C CYS A 45 8.24 -7.10 9.75
N TYR A 46 7.73 -8.34 9.87
CA TYR A 46 7.95 -9.16 11.05
C TYR A 46 9.42 -9.53 11.23
N PHE A 47 10.12 -9.91 10.17
CA PHE A 47 11.53 -10.27 10.22
C PHE A 47 12.36 -9.08 10.72
N MET A 48 12.16 -7.90 10.14
CA MET A 48 12.87 -6.68 10.56
C MET A 48 12.49 -6.25 11.97
N ALA A 49 11.20 -6.31 12.34
CA ALA A 49 10.74 -5.97 13.68
C ALA A 49 11.32 -6.93 14.72
N TRP A 50 11.30 -8.24 14.46
CA TRP A 50 11.89 -9.26 15.34
C TRP A 50 13.39 -9.04 15.55
N LYS A 51 14.12 -8.69 14.48
CA LYS A 51 15.55 -8.38 14.54
C LYS A 51 15.86 -7.03 15.20
N ASN A 52 14.85 -6.20 15.45
CA ASN A 52 14.99 -4.87 16.02
C ASN A 52 14.16 -4.69 17.31
N LEU A 53 13.78 -5.77 18.01
CA LEU A 53 12.94 -5.69 19.21
C LEU A 53 13.59 -4.92 20.36
N ASP A 54 14.92 -4.93 20.42
CA ASP A 54 15.73 -4.17 21.37
C ASP A 54 16.04 -2.74 20.90
N GLY A 55 15.68 -2.39 19.66
CA GLY A 55 15.91 -1.09 19.04
C GLY A 55 17.37 -0.84 18.63
N THR A 56 18.23 -1.87 18.57
CA THR A 56 19.67 -1.68 18.31
C THR A 56 20.04 -1.79 16.82
N LEU A 57 19.22 -2.47 16.03
CA LEU A 57 19.52 -2.75 14.62
C LEU A 57 19.17 -1.55 13.71
N ILE A 58 18.11 -0.82 14.05
CA ILE A 58 17.59 0.30 13.27
C ILE A 58 17.60 1.56 14.13
N ASP A 59 18.39 2.54 13.68
CA ASP A 59 18.51 3.84 14.33
C ASP A 59 17.25 4.69 14.08
N ALA A 60 16.47 4.89 15.14
CA ALA A 60 15.24 5.67 15.13
C ALA A 60 15.44 7.14 14.71
N ALA A 61 16.60 7.73 15.01
CA ALA A 61 16.92 9.10 14.61
C ALA A 61 17.08 9.19 13.09
N ARG A 62 17.82 8.25 12.48
CA ARG A 62 17.95 8.15 11.02
C ARG A 62 16.62 7.87 10.34
N VAL A 63 15.78 7.02 10.92
CA VAL A 63 14.43 6.77 10.36
C VAL A 63 13.60 8.05 10.39
N SER A 64 13.73 8.88 11.42
CA SER A 64 13.04 10.17 11.53
C SER A 64 13.55 11.19 10.51
N GLU A 65 14.82 11.15 10.13
CA GLU A 65 15.36 11.98 9.04
C GLU A 65 14.78 11.60 7.67
N VAL A 66 14.62 10.29 7.41
CA VAL A 66 14.02 9.78 6.17
C VAL A 66 12.50 10.01 6.15
N PHE A 67 11.84 9.89 7.30
CA PHE A 67 10.40 10.02 7.48
C PHE A 67 10.06 11.10 8.52
N PRO A 68 10.24 12.40 8.21
CA PRO A 68 10.07 13.48 9.18
C PRO A 68 8.64 13.57 9.75
N LEU A 69 7.64 13.18 8.94
CA LEU A 69 6.25 13.13 9.40
C LEU A 69 6.01 12.06 10.48
N ALA A 70 6.82 11.01 10.54
CA ALA A 70 6.70 9.96 11.55
C ALA A 70 7.48 10.28 12.84
N ALA A 71 8.29 11.35 12.88
CA ALA A 71 9.17 11.66 14.01
C ALA A 71 8.41 11.78 15.34
N GLY A 72 7.24 12.44 15.34
CA GLY A 72 6.40 12.56 16.52
C GLY A 72 5.90 11.20 17.04
N ARG A 73 5.56 10.28 16.12
CA ARG A 73 5.12 8.92 16.46
C ARG A 73 6.27 8.07 17.00
N ILE A 74 7.47 8.21 16.42
CA ILE A 74 8.67 7.50 16.87
C ILE A 74 9.06 7.94 18.28
N ALA A 75 9.04 9.25 18.55
CA ALA A 75 9.31 9.80 19.89
C ALA A 75 8.26 9.35 20.90
N PHE A 76 6.97 9.33 20.52
CA PHE A 76 5.91 8.80 21.37
C PHE A 76 6.18 7.36 21.82
N PHE A 77 6.67 6.48 20.94
CA PHE A 77 6.96 5.09 21.32
C PHE A 77 8.23 4.94 22.17
N GLU A 78 9.20 5.84 22.05
CA GLU A 78 10.39 5.85 22.91
C GLU A 78 10.02 5.93 24.40
N GLU A 79 8.99 6.73 24.70
CA GLU A 79 8.51 6.94 26.07
C GLU A 79 7.62 5.80 26.60
N GLN A 80 7.07 4.96 25.70
CA GLN A 80 6.07 3.95 26.06
C GLN A 80 6.67 2.53 26.10
N ASP A 81 7.29 2.09 25.00
CA ASP A 81 7.76 0.71 24.82
C ASP A 81 8.75 0.59 23.65
N LYS A 82 9.96 0.08 23.95
CA LYS A 82 11.02 -0.12 22.96
C LYS A 82 10.66 -1.15 21.89
N ALA A 83 9.91 -2.20 22.23
CA ALA A 83 9.51 -3.22 21.25
C ALA A 83 8.53 -2.63 20.22
N SER A 84 7.58 -1.81 20.66
CA SER A 84 6.66 -1.06 19.81
C SER A 84 7.37 -0.02 18.94
N GLN A 85 8.35 0.70 19.50
CA GLN A 85 9.20 1.63 18.74
C GLN A 85 9.98 0.87 17.65
N GLY A 86 10.61 -0.24 18.03
CA GLY A 86 11.39 -1.08 17.13
C GLY A 86 10.55 -1.69 16.01
N ALA A 87 9.33 -2.15 16.31
CA ALA A 87 8.38 -2.66 15.32
C ALA A 87 7.91 -1.57 14.34
N HIS A 88 7.65 -0.36 14.85
CA HIS A 88 7.22 0.77 14.04
C HIS A 88 8.35 1.24 13.08
N THR A 89 9.55 1.48 13.60
CA THR A 89 10.71 1.90 12.79
C THR A 89 11.15 0.82 11.80
N ALA A 90 11.07 -0.45 12.19
CA ALA A 90 11.32 -1.58 11.30
C ALA A 90 10.32 -1.62 10.13
N THR A 91 9.04 -1.39 10.40
CA THR A 91 8.00 -1.36 9.36
C THR A 91 8.19 -0.19 8.40
N LEU A 92 8.52 1.01 8.92
CA LEU A 92 8.88 2.16 8.08
C LEU A 92 10.09 1.88 7.18
N THR A 93 11.14 1.28 7.75
CA THR A 93 12.35 0.92 7.02
C THR A 93 12.06 -0.16 5.98
N ALA A 94 11.24 -1.16 6.29
CA ALA A 94 10.77 -2.16 5.33
C ALA A 94 10.03 -1.50 4.16
N GLY A 95 9.28 -0.42 4.41
CA GLY A 95 8.64 0.40 3.39
C GLY A 95 9.60 0.88 2.29
N LEU A 96 10.84 1.23 2.64
CA LEU A 96 11.87 1.65 1.67
C LEU A 96 12.23 0.56 0.67
N VAL A 97 11.98 -0.72 1.00
CA VAL A 97 12.21 -1.86 0.11
C VAL A 97 10.90 -2.29 -0.55
N ILE A 98 9.81 -2.38 0.21
CA ILE A 98 8.50 -2.88 -0.24
C ILE A 98 7.94 -1.99 -1.36
N LEU A 99 7.89 -0.67 -1.13
CA LEU A 99 7.30 0.28 -2.08
C LEU A 99 7.96 0.22 -3.46
N PRO A 100 9.29 0.45 -3.62
CA PRO A 100 9.91 0.43 -4.94
C PRO A 100 9.87 -0.96 -5.58
N THR A 101 10.08 -2.04 -4.82
CA THR A 101 10.04 -3.41 -5.36
C THR A 101 8.65 -3.73 -5.91
N PHE A 102 7.60 -3.39 -5.18
CA PHE A 102 6.23 -3.61 -5.61
C PHE A 102 5.91 -2.82 -6.89
N LEU A 103 6.28 -1.53 -6.94
CA LEU A 103 6.06 -0.68 -8.10
C LEU A 103 6.77 -1.21 -9.35
N VAL A 104 8.03 -1.63 -9.21
CA VAL A 104 8.81 -2.20 -10.33
C VAL A 104 8.19 -3.50 -10.83
N MET A 105 7.86 -4.43 -9.93
CA MET A 105 7.30 -5.73 -10.32
C MET A 105 5.92 -5.59 -10.97
N ASN A 106 5.05 -4.72 -10.43
CA ASN A 106 3.77 -4.41 -11.07
C ASN A 106 3.95 -3.73 -12.42
N GLY A 107 4.90 -2.79 -12.52
CA GLY A 107 5.24 -2.11 -13.77
C GLY A 107 5.72 -3.09 -14.84
N ILE A 108 6.59 -4.04 -14.49
CA ILE A 108 7.05 -5.10 -15.40
C ILE A 108 5.89 -5.98 -15.85
N GLY A 109 5.03 -6.42 -14.92
CA GLY A 109 3.85 -7.21 -15.25
C GLY A 109 2.96 -6.46 -16.24
N TYR A 110 2.61 -5.22 -15.91
CA TYR A 110 1.74 -4.37 -16.71
C TYR A 110 2.32 -4.06 -18.10
N TRP A 111 3.63 -3.78 -18.17
CA TRP A 111 4.30 -3.56 -19.44
C TRP A 111 4.20 -4.79 -20.35
N ARG A 112 4.47 -5.98 -19.81
CA ARG A 112 4.48 -7.24 -20.58
C ARG A 112 3.10 -7.67 -21.05
N THR A 113 2.07 -7.48 -20.22
CA THR A 113 0.73 -8.03 -20.48
C THR A 113 -0.25 -7.03 -21.05
N VAL A 114 0.03 -5.72 -20.97
CA VAL A 114 -0.88 -4.66 -21.42
C VAL A 114 -0.21 -3.71 -22.41
N VAL A 115 0.92 -3.10 -22.05
CA VAL A 115 1.52 -2.01 -22.85
C VAL A 115 2.19 -2.55 -24.12
N ALA A 116 3.11 -3.50 -23.99
CA ALA A 116 3.84 -4.06 -25.13
C ALA A 116 2.93 -4.73 -26.17
N PRO A 117 1.86 -5.45 -25.77
CA PRO A 117 0.87 -5.96 -26.72
C PRO A 117 -0.12 -4.92 -27.27
N GLY A 118 -0.15 -3.70 -26.71
CA GLY A 118 -1.04 -2.62 -27.18
C GLY A 118 -2.49 -2.69 -26.67
N HIS A 119 -2.76 -3.38 -25.57
CA HIS A 119 -4.10 -3.53 -24.97
C HIS A 119 -4.49 -2.39 -24.00
N CYS A 120 -3.76 -1.28 -24.01
CA CYS A 120 -3.98 -0.16 -23.09
C CYS A 120 -5.33 0.53 -23.37
N ARG A 121 -6.24 0.52 -22.39
CA ARG A 121 -7.55 1.17 -22.47
C ARG A 121 -7.47 2.59 -21.92
N ARG A 122 -8.31 3.49 -22.46
CA ARG A 122 -8.39 4.88 -21.98
C ARG A 122 -9.02 4.94 -20.59
N VAL A 123 -8.53 5.89 -19.79
CA VAL A 123 -9.13 6.22 -18.49
C VAL A 123 -10.38 7.05 -18.72
N ASN A 124 -11.50 6.64 -18.12
CA ASN A 124 -12.76 7.37 -18.17
C ASN A 124 -12.91 8.29 -16.95
N ARG A 125 -13.77 9.32 -17.02
CA ARG A 125 -14.10 10.19 -15.89
C ARG A 125 -14.66 9.43 -14.69
N LEU A 126 -15.37 8.32 -14.93
CA LEU A 126 -15.86 7.42 -13.88
C LEU A 126 -14.74 6.78 -13.07
N THR A 127 -13.57 6.53 -13.67
CA THR A 127 -12.39 6.01 -12.96
C THR A 127 -11.86 6.98 -11.91
N LEU A 128 -11.99 8.30 -12.13
CA LEU A 128 -11.60 9.30 -11.12
C LEU A 128 -12.50 9.21 -9.88
N HIS A 129 -13.81 9.03 -10.08
CA HIS A 129 -14.77 8.91 -8.97
C HIS A 129 -14.57 7.64 -8.13
N SER A 130 -14.04 6.55 -8.69
CA SER A 130 -13.75 5.33 -7.93
C SER A 130 -12.38 5.33 -7.27
N VAL A 131 -11.37 5.96 -7.87
CA VAL A 131 -9.98 5.97 -7.36
C VAL A 131 -9.78 7.01 -6.26
N ILE A 132 -10.39 8.20 -6.34
CA ILE A 132 -10.19 9.27 -5.34
C ILE A 132 -10.63 8.85 -3.93
N PRO A 133 -11.84 8.27 -3.71
CA PRO A 133 -12.24 7.82 -2.38
C PRO A 133 -11.30 6.76 -1.82
N LEU A 134 -10.82 5.83 -2.65
CA LEU A 134 -9.86 4.80 -2.25
C LEU A 134 -8.54 5.43 -1.79
N LEU A 135 -8.01 6.40 -2.54
CA LEU A 135 -6.80 7.14 -2.16
C LEU A 135 -6.98 7.88 -0.83
N VAL A 136 -8.13 8.53 -0.62
CA VAL A 136 -8.45 9.23 0.63
C VAL A 136 -8.47 8.26 1.80
N VAL A 137 -9.19 7.14 1.67
CA VAL A 137 -9.29 6.13 2.73
C VAL A 137 -7.93 5.56 3.08
N ILE A 138 -7.13 5.17 2.09
CA ILE A 138 -5.79 4.61 2.32
C ILE A 138 -4.85 5.65 2.94
N THR A 139 -4.94 6.91 2.52
CA THR A 139 -4.15 8.01 3.11
C THR A 139 -4.52 8.21 4.58
N ILE A 140 -5.81 8.20 4.92
CA ILE A 140 -6.27 8.31 6.31
C ILE A 140 -5.73 7.16 7.16
N PHE A 141 -5.85 5.92 6.69
CA PHE A 141 -5.29 4.77 7.41
C PHE A 141 -3.77 4.87 7.58
N PHE A 142 -3.06 5.34 6.55
CA PHE A 142 -1.62 5.55 6.62
C PHE A 142 -1.26 6.61 7.67
N LEU A 143 -1.96 7.75 7.67
CA LEU A 143 -1.73 8.81 8.65
C LEU A 143 -1.98 8.31 10.08
N ILE A 144 -3.11 7.64 10.34
CA ILE A 144 -3.44 7.09 11.66
C ILE A 144 -2.41 6.05 12.11
N GLY A 145 -1.99 5.16 11.18
CA GLY A 145 -1.09 4.06 11.47
C GLY A 145 0.36 4.50 11.69
N PHE A 146 0.83 5.49 10.92
CA PHE A 146 2.24 5.82 10.84
C PHE A 146 2.63 7.22 11.33
N VAL A 147 1.70 8.17 11.40
CA VAL A 147 2.02 9.60 11.59
C VAL A 147 1.35 10.20 12.82
N GLU A 148 0.03 10.02 12.96
CA GLU A 148 -0.78 10.68 13.98
C GLU A 148 -0.35 10.26 15.39
N VAL A 149 -0.20 11.19 16.34
CA VAL A 149 0.13 10.86 17.74
C VAL A 149 -1.14 10.98 18.57
N PRO A 150 -1.55 9.95 19.33
CA PRO A 150 -2.76 10.03 20.14
C PRO A 150 -2.61 11.07 21.27
N GLU A 151 -3.53 12.03 21.33
CA GLU A 151 -3.50 13.18 22.26
C GLU A 151 -3.60 12.81 23.75
N SER A 152 -4.08 11.61 24.09
CA SER A 152 -4.18 11.16 25.47
C SER A 152 -3.46 9.83 25.67
N SER A 153 -2.26 9.90 26.23
CA SER A 153 -1.61 8.75 26.85
C SER A 153 -2.31 8.43 28.18
N VAL A 154 -3.57 8.00 28.14
CA VAL A 154 -4.30 7.60 29.34
C VAL A 154 -3.50 6.48 30.01
N PRO A 155 -3.03 6.64 31.26
CA PRO A 155 -2.08 5.71 31.89
C PRO A 155 -2.54 4.25 31.93
N GLY A 156 -3.86 3.99 31.89
CA GLY A 156 -4.45 2.65 31.86
C GLY A 156 -4.60 2.00 30.47
N ARG A 157 -4.29 2.70 29.37
CA ARG A 157 -4.38 2.17 27.98
C ARG A 157 -3.02 1.88 27.33
N ARG A 158 -1.90 2.06 28.06
CA ARG A 158 -0.55 1.72 27.58
C ARG A 158 -0.43 0.27 27.11
N GLY A 159 -1.17 -0.65 27.74
CA GLY A 159 -1.24 -2.06 27.30
C GLY A 159 -1.85 -2.27 25.91
N MET A 160 -2.80 -1.42 25.48
CA MET A 160 -3.40 -1.51 24.14
C MET A 160 -2.44 -1.00 23.07
N SER A 161 -1.68 0.06 23.33
CA SER A 161 -0.63 0.49 22.40
C SER A 161 0.45 -0.58 22.27
N ILE A 162 0.81 -1.26 23.37
CA ILE A 162 1.78 -2.36 23.33
C ILE A 162 1.26 -3.48 22.43
N ILE A 163 0.07 -4.05 22.68
CA ILE A 163 -0.44 -5.20 21.89
C ILE A 163 -0.67 -4.83 20.41
N LEU A 164 -1.18 -3.62 20.15
CA LEU A 164 -1.52 -3.19 18.80
C LEU A 164 -0.26 -2.87 17.97
N PHE A 165 0.83 -2.42 18.61
CA PHE A 165 2.10 -2.12 17.93
C PHE A 165 3.10 -3.29 17.92
N TRP A 166 3.17 -4.06 18.99
CA TRP A 166 3.82 -5.36 19.02
C TRP A 166 2.93 -6.40 19.73
N PRO A 167 2.48 -7.46 19.04
CA PRO A 167 3.00 -8.01 17.78
C PRO A 167 2.17 -7.70 16.53
N VAL A 168 1.11 -6.89 16.60
CA VAL A 168 0.11 -6.80 15.52
C VAL A 168 0.51 -5.86 14.38
N PHE A 169 1.16 -4.73 14.68
CA PHE A 169 1.44 -3.69 13.68
C PHE A 169 2.33 -4.12 12.51
N PRO A 170 3.34 -4.99 12.63
CA PRO A 170 4.08 -5.46 11.45
C PRO A 170 3.18 -6.07 10.38
N ALA A 171 2.11 -6.78 10.77
CA ALA A 171 1.12 -7.32 9.83
C ALA A 171 0.27 -6.21 9.20
N LEU A 172 -0.31 -5.34 10.04
CA LEU A 172 -1.19 -4.25 9.57
C LEU A 172 -0.43 -3.24 8.71
N GLY A 173 0.74 -2.81 9.17
CA GLY A 173 1.62 -1.88 8.48
C GLY A 173 2.19 -2.47 7.20
N GLY A 174 2.61 -3.74 7.20
CA GLY A 174 3.01 -4.44 5.97
C GLY A 174 1.89 -4.50 4.93
N GLY A 175 0.67 -4.85 5.35
CA GLY A 175 -0.50 -4.83 4.47
C GLY A 175 -0.84 -3.43 3.96
N LEU A 176 -0.76 -2.42 4.83
CA LEU A 176 -1.01 -1.02 4.45
C LEU A 176 0.03 -0.51 3.45
N LEU A 177 1.31 -0.87 3.60
CA LEU A 177 2.36 -0.53 2.64
C LEU A 177 2.09 -1.12 1.25
N VAL A 178 1.59 -2.35 1.17
CA VAL A 178 1.19 -2.98 -0.10
C VAL A 178 -0.01 -2.24 -0.72
N LEU A 179 -1.01 -1.89 0.09
CA LEU A 179 -2.15 -1.10 -0.39
C LEU A 179 -1.72 0.29 -0.88
N CYS A 180 -0.82 0.97 -0.16
CA CYS A 180 -0.23 2.23 -0.58
C CYS A 180 0.53 2.08 -1.90
N ALA A 181 1.37 1.06 -2.05
CA ALA A 181 2.12 0.81 -3.27
C ALA A 181 1.19 0.52 -4.45
N PHE A 182 0.10 -0.23 -4.23
CA PHE A 182 -0.93 -0.49 -5.23
C PHE A 182 -1.64 0.80 -5.65
N SER A 183 -2.05 1.64 -4.68
CA SER A 183 -2.64 2.94 -4.96
C SER A 183 -1.74 3.87 -5.76
N ILE A 184 -0.44 3.95 -5.40
CA ILE A 184 0.55 4.73 -6.13
C ILE A 184 0.68 4.21 -7.56
N PHE A 185 0.79 2.90 -7.74
CA PHE A 185 0.86 2.28 -9.06
C PHE A 185 -0.35 2.63 -9.93
N MET A 186 -1.56 2.50 -9.39
CA MET A 186 -2.81 2.81 -10.09
C MET A 186 -2.87 4.29 -10.49
N ALA A 187 -2.47 5.19 -9.59
CA ALA A 187 -2.39 6.62 -9.87
C ALA A 187 -1.35 6.95 -10.95
N LEU A 188 -0.18 6.32 -10.92
CA LEU A 188 0.86 6.50 -11.94
C LEU A 188 0.39 6.02 -13.32
N VAL A 189 -0.16 4.81 -13.42
CA VAL A 189 -0.69 4.28 -14.68
C VAL A 189 -1.83 5.14 -15.20
N GLY A 190 -2.76 5.56 -14.33
CA GLY A 190 -3.86 6.45 -14.69
C GLY A 190 -3.37 7.80 -15.21
N GLY A 191 -2.42 8.42 -14.51
CA GLY A 191 -1.79 9.68 -14.90
C GLY A 191 -1.06 9.59 -16.24
N LEU A 192 -0.27 8.54 -16.45
CA LEU A 192 0.43 8.30 -17.71
C LEU A 192 -0.54 8.13 -18.89
N LYS A 193 -1.61 7.35 -18.71
CA LYS A 193 -2.65 7.19 -19.74
C LYS A 193 -3.33 8.51 -20.09
N PHE A 194 -3.62 9.32 -19.09
CA PHE A 194 -4.22 10.64 -19.28
C PHE A 194 -3.27 11.58 -20.05
N LEU A 195 -2.00 11.65 -19.64
CA LEU A 195 -0.99 12.55 -20.23
C LEU A 195 -0.63 12.16 -21.67
N PHE A 196 -0.47 10.87 -21.94
CA PHE A 196 -0.01 10.39 -23.24
C PHE A 196 -1.13 10.01 -24.21
N GLY A 197 -2.40 10.16 -23.81
CA GLY A 197 -3.54 9.80 -24.63
C GLY A 197 -3.52 8.33 -25.08
N LEU A 198 -2.84 7.46 -24.34
CA LEU A 198 -2.65 6.03 -24.63
C LEU A 198 -4.01 5.34 -24.58
N GLY A 199 -4.71 5.38 -25.70
CA GLY A 199 -5.89 4.59 -26.00
C GLY A 199 -5.58 3.73 -27.19
N GLY A 200 -5.61 2.41 -27.00
CA GLY A 200 -5.67 1.45 -28.08
C GLY A 200 -6.80 1.81 -29.05
N LYS A 201 -6.57 1.52 -30.34
CA LYS A 201 -7.54 1.73 -31.41
C LYS A 201 -8.89 1.14 -30.99
N THR A 202 -9.94 1.94 -31.18
CA THR A 202 -11.32 1.47 -31.32
C THR A 202 -11.34 0.41 -32.43
N GLY A 203 -11.35 -0.85 -32.04
CA GLY A 203 -11.70 -1.98 -32.89
C GLY A 203 -13.08 -2.45 -32.50
#